data_AF-A0A9Q3IYD1-F1
#
_entry.id   AF-A0A9Q3IYD1-F1
#
_cell.length_a   1.000
_cell.length_b   1.000
_cell.length_c   1.000
_cell.angle_alpha   90.00
_cell.angle_beta   90.00
_cell.angle_gamma   90.00
#
_symmetry.space_group_name_H-M   'P 1'
#
loop_
_entity.id
_entity.type
_entity.pdbx_description
1 polymer ?
#
loop_
_entity_poly.entity_id
_entity_poly.type
_entity_poly.pdbx_seq_one_letter_code
_entity_poly.pdbx_strand_id
1 'polypeptide(L)' 'EEDLIPPEIVEGEDSPGPVSKPIRDRKIILNGKDQGQYSVRFKNQTADKDKWLGEDAIPDGNLHLRRFRASRRTEQSHQ' A
#
# COMPACT_ATOMS: atom_id res chain seq x y z
N GLU A 1 -7.26 -35.04 24.21
CA GLU A 1 -8.27 -34.11 23.68
C GLU A 1 -7.53 -33.00 22.96
N GLU A 2 -7.79 -32.87 21.67
CA GLU A 2 -7.19 -31.89 20.77
C GLU A 2 -7.89 -30.55 21.01
N ASP A 3 -7.21 -29.61 21.66
CA ASP A 3 -7.69 -28.24 21.81
C ASP A 3 -7.49 -27.51 20.47
N LEU A 4 -8.45 -27.70 19.57
CA LEU A 4 -8.55 -26.97 18.31
C LEU A 4 -8.95 -25.52 18.62
N ILE A 5 -7.95 -24.72 18.99
CA ILE A 5 -8.07 -23.27 19.02
C ILE A 5 -8.33 -22.79 17.59
N PRO A 6 -9.53 -22.24 17.27
CA PRO A 6 -9.74 -21.62 15.97
C PRO A 6 -8.78 -20.43 15.84
N PRO A 7 -8.19 -20.19 14.65
CA PRO A 7 -7.46 -18.95 14.43
C PRO A 7 -8.47 -17.82 14.58
N GLU A 8 -8.27 -16.99 15.61
CA GLU A 8 -8.93 -15.72 15.81
C GLU A 8 -8.78 -14.93 14.50
N ILE A 9 -9.86 -14.86 13.71
CA ILE A 9 -9.93 -13.93 12.59
C ILE A 9 -9.99 -12.57 13.26
N VAL A 10 -8.82 -11.97 13.48
CA VAL A 10 -8.70 -10.60 13.92
C VAL A 10 -9.12 -9.73 12.74
N GLU A 11 -10.44 -9.64 12.49
CA GLU A 11 -11.08 -8.49 11.83
C GLU A 11 -10.97 -7.31 12.79
N GLY A 12 -9.74 -6.94 13.11
CA GLY A 12 -9.43 -5.67 13.73
C GLY A 12 -9.49 -4.62 12.64
N GLU A 13 -10.19 -3.54 12.94
CA GLU A 13 -10.10 -2.23 12.29
C GLU A 13 -8.65 -1.74 12.10
N ASP A 14 -7.84 -2.38 11.26
CA ASP A 14 -6.68 -1.75 10.61
C ASP A 14 -7.21 -1.13 9.32
N SER A 15 -8.23 -0.27 9.44
CA SER A 15 -8.40 0.77 8.43
C SER A 15 -7.12 1.58 8.54
N PRO A 16 -6.19 1.46 7.57
CA PRO A 16 -4.90 2.11 7.71
C PRO A 16 -5.25 3.60 7.81
N GLY A 17 -4.85 4.24 8.91
CA GLY A 17 -5.21 5.64 9.18
C GLY A 17 -4.96 6.53 7.96
N PRO A 18 -5.53 7.74 7.89
CA PRO A 18 -5.64 8.49 6.64
C PRO A 18 -4.30 8.54 5.90
N VAL A 19 -4.27 7.94 4.71
CA VAL A 19 -3.08 7.92 3.86
C VAL A 19 -2.70 9.36 3.51
N SER A 20 -1.41 9.67 3.62
CA SER A 20 -0.89 10.98 3.23
C SER A 20 -0.65 11.00 1.73
N LYS A 21 0.23 10.12 1.24
CA LYS A 21 0.48 9.92 -0.18
C LYS A 21 1.33 8.68 -0.47
N PRO A 22 1.23 8.10 -1.68
CA PRO A 22 2.22 7.19 -2.21
C PRO A 22 3.51 7.96 -2.48
N ILE A 23 4.64 7.37 -2.12
CA ILE A 23 5.97 7.98 -2.27
C ILE A 23 6.76 7.28 -3.38
N ARG A 24 6.67 5.95 -3.45
CA ARG A 24 7.39 5.15 -4.45
C ARG A 24 6.49 4.05 -5.00
N ASP A 25 6.71 3.72 -6.26
CA ASP A 25 6.21 2.50 -6.89
C ASP A 25 7.38 1.53 -7.14
N ARG A 26 7.09 0.24 -7.05
CA ARG A 26 7.96 -0.84 -7.52
C ARG A 26 7.13 -1.99 -8.04
N LYS A 27 7.71 -2.83 -8.89
CA LYS A 27 7.11 -4.11 -9.28
C LYS A 27 7.82 -5.24 -8.57
N ILE A 28 7.06 -6.15 -7.99
CA ILE A 28 7.57 -7.38 -7.39
C ILE A 28 6.83 -8.57 -7.99
N ILE A 29 7.48 -9.73 -8.01
CA ILE A 29 6.82 -10.98 -8.38
C ILE A 29 6.43 -11.67 -7.07
N LEU A 30 5.14 -11.70 -6.78
CA LEU A 30 4.59 -12.38 -5.61
C LEU A 30 3.76 -13.57 -6.10
N ASN A 31 4.03 -14.78 -5.60
CA ASN A 31 3.33 -16.02 -6.02
C ASN A 31 3.32 -16.24 -7.54
N GLY A 32 4.43 -15.89 -8.22
CA GLY A 32 4.57 -16.05 -9.68
C GLY A 32 3.75 -15.06 -10.51
N LYS A 33 3.19 -14.01 -9.90
CA LYS A 33 2.48 -12.93 -10.58
C LYS A 33 3.18 -11.60 -10.37
N ASP A 34 3.31 -10.82 -11.43
CA ASP A 34 3.74 -9.43 -11.36
C ASP A 34 2.72 -8.61 -10.58
N GLN A 35 3.15 -8.09 -9.44
CA GLN A 35 2.34 -7.25 -8.57
C GLN A 35 3.01 -5.89 -8.38
N GLY A 36 2.26 -4.82 -8.65
CA GLY A 36 2.66 -3.46 -8.34
C GLY A 36 2.56 -3.22 -6.83
N GLN A 37 3.65 -2.76 -6.24
CA GLN A 37 3.70 -2.41 -4.83
C GLN A 37 4.07 -0.94 -4.68
N TYR A 38 3.40 -0.25 -3.76
CA TYR A 38 3.57 1.17 -3.55
C TYR A 38 3.92 1.41 -2.10
N SER A 39 4.98 2.19 -1.88
CA SER A 39 5.36 2.66 -0.57
C SER A 39 4.42 3.80 -0.20
N VAL A 40 3.57 3.56 0.79
CA VAL A 40 2.56 4.51 1.25
C VAL A 40 2.96 5.04 2.62
N ARG A 41 2.96 6.37 2.74
CA ARG A 41 3.13 7.05 4.01
C ARG A 41 1.77 7.46 4.56
N PHE A 42 1.54 7.11 5.81
CA PHE A 42 0.34 7.48 6.55
C PHE A 42 0.49 8.86 7.18
N LYS A 43 -0.62 9.58 7.39
CA LYS A 43 -0.58 10.86 8.09
C LYS A 43 -0.07 10.66 9.51
N ASN A 44 0.74 11.60 9.98
CA ASN A 44 1.41 11.58 11.28
C ASN A 44 2.39 10.41 11.49
N GLN A 45 2.78 9.69 10.44
CA GLN A 45 3.78 8.64 10.51
C GLN A 45 5.05 9.10 9.79
N THR A 46 6.20 8.77 10.37
CA THR A 46 7.52 9.06 9.83
C THR A 46 7.91 8.05 8.75
N ALA A 47 8.97 8.37 8.00
CA ALA A 47 9.51 7.53 6.92
C ALA A 47 9.82 6.08 7.35
N ASP A 48 10.14 5.89 8.62
CA ASP A 48 10.45 4.59 9.21
C ASP A 48 9.23 3.65 9.22
N LYS A 49 8.02 4.21 9.21
CA LYS A 49 6.76 3.47 9.22
C LYS A 49 6.10 3.37 7.85
N ASP A 50 6.82 3.71 6.79
CA ASP A 50 6.31 3.57 5.43
C ASP A 50 6.11 2.08 5.11
N LYS A 51 4.86 1.72 4.77
CA LYS A 51 4.53 0.33 4.41
C LYS A 51 4.44 0.18 2.90
N TRP A 52 4.94 -0.94 2.41
CA TRP A 52 4.80 -1.32 1.02
C TRP A 52 3.51 -2.12 0.85
N LEU A 53 2.53 -1.53 0.18
CA LEU A 53 1.20 -2.09 0.01
C LEU A 53 0.91 -2.33 -1.48
N GLY A 54 0.13 -3.37 -1.77
CA GLY A 54 -0.42 -3.58 -3.12
C GLY A 54 -1.52 -2.57 -3.44
N GLU A 55 -1.93 -2.45 -4.71
CA GLU A 55 -2.98 -1.52 -5.13
C GLU A 55 -4.29 -1.71 -4.34
N ASP A 56 -4.65 -2.96 -4.06
CA ASP A 56 -5.86 -3.35 -3.31
C ASP A 56 -5.76 -3.11 -1.80
N ALA A 57 -4.53 -3.07 -1.26
CA ALA A 57 -4.30 -2.94 0.19
C ALA A 57 -4.19 -1.47 0.65
N ILE A 58 -4.24 -0.51 -0.29
CA ILE A 58 -4.14 0.92 0.01
C ILE A 58 -5.55 1.48 0.16
N PRO A 59 -5.90 2.08 1.31
CA PRO A 59 -7.20 2.73 1.47
C PRO A 59 -7.25 3.97 0.57
N ASP A 60 -8.35 4.12 -0.16
CA ASP A 60 -8.47 5.09 -1.26
C ASP A 60 -7.31 5.01 -2.28
N GLY A 61 -6.75 3.80 -2.46
CA GLY A 61 -5.61 3.54 -3.32
C GLY A 61 -5.83 4.07 -4.73
N ASN A 62 -7.02 3.90 -5.30
CA ASN A 62 -7.34 4.38 -6.64
C ASN A 62 -7.17 5.91 -6.77
N LEU A 63 -7.65 6.70 -5.81
CA LEU A 63 -7.50 8.16 -5.83
C LEU A 63 -6.03 8.57 -5.67
N HIS A 64 -5.34 7.98 -4.69
CA HIS A 64 -3.96 8.30 -4.37
C HIS A 64 -2.99 7.89 -5.49
N LEU A 65 -3.14 6.67 -6.00
CA LEU A 65 -2.36 6.12 -7.10
C LEU A 65 -2.61 6.88 -8.40
N ARG A 66 -3.85 7.30 -8.68
CA ARG A 66 -4.16 8.11 -9.86
C ARG A 66 -3.42 9.45 -9.81
N ARG A 67 -3.42 10.14 -8.65
CA ARG A 67 -2.65 11.38 -8.45
C ARG A 67 -1.14 11.14 -8.57
N PHE A 68 -0.64 10.08 -7.96
CA PHE A 68 0.79 9.72 -8.00
C PHE A 68 1.26 9.38 -9.42
N ARG A 69 0.52 8.54 -10.16
CA ARG A 69 0.80 8.20 -11.56
C ARG A 69 0.73 9.42 -12.47
N ALA A 70 -0.22 10.33 -12.25
CA ALA A 70 -0.32 11.58 -13.00
C ALA A 70 0.91 12.47 -12.77
N SER A 71 1.35 12.64 -11.52
CA SER A 71 2.55 13.42 -11.16
C SER A 71 3.84 12.81 -11.74
N ARG A 72 4.00 11.49 -11.67
CA ARG A 72 5.15 10.77 -12.23
C ARG A 72 5.25 10.94 -13.75
N ARG A 73 4.11 10.94 -14.46
CA ARG A 73 4.08 11.11 -15.92
C ARG A 73 4.51 12.53 -16.33
N THR A 74 4.15 13.55 -15.56
CA THR A 74 4.60 14.93 -15.81
C THR A 74 6.08 15.14 -15.51
N GLU A 75 6.63 14.47 -14.50
CA GLU A 75 8.08 14.52 -14.20
C GLU A 75 8.91 13.77 -15.24
N GLN A 76 8.42 12.64 -15.78
CA GLN A 76 9.12 11.90 -16.83
C GLN A 76 9.05 12.56 -18.22
N SER A 77 8.11 13.49 -18.44
CA SER A 77 7.95 14.14 -19.75
C SER A 77 8.84 15.38 -19.94
N HIS A 78 9.67 15.72 -18.95
CA HIS A 78 10.66 16.81 -19.00
C HIS A 78 12.12 16.31 -19.08
N GLN A 79 12.35 15.03 -19.39
CA GLN A 79 13.67 14.50 -19.74
C GLN A 79 13.75 14.19 -21.24
#